data_AF-A0A840ETT1-F1
#
_entry.id   AF-A0A840ETT1-F1
#
_cell.length_a   1.000
_cell.length_b   1.000
_cell.length_c   1.000
_cell.angle_alpha   90.00
_cell.angle_beta   90.00
_cell.angle_gamma   90.00
#
_symmetry.space_group_name_H-M   'P 1'
#
loop_
_entity.id
_entity.type
_entity.pdbx_description
1 polymer ?
#
loop_
_entity_poly.entity_id
_entity_poly.type
_entity_poly.pdbx_seq_one_letter_code
_entity_poly.pdbx_strand_id
1 'polypeptide(L)'
;MTWLTWVIAVVCAAAVGSRIGRLTVRPPSLARSSVAVAAITVALAAAVRTPTVSEVLTPMGEKTPMLTFVGCWVVVFAATSLIGAASLPRMGRRGLHATTAVILLAAVADLVAMSMTGEVIVGSVFIVVTGVLSLLNGVQYVAWHPLGRAIGYYLIGIAVVIVIVATDLHRTDPGGAWWAVAIIVISFACSSVMLSSWFVARRDLRRMHTLWSALVDAHPEIATGDYQSTTTVLAATDRVSQILDGLYLHAGAGLIPAGFDDEQTHGPRPRAREVAVWLRSSEVVPIDPDKLTTPPELSDRRWVQLIALEYDRAG
;
A
#
# COMPACT_ATOMS: atom_id res chain seq x y z
N MET A 1 -7.33 -20.69 23.03
CA MET A 1 -7.54 -19.84 21.83
C MET A 1 -7.31 -18.39 22.23
N THR A 2 -6.19 -17.75 21.91
CA THR A 2 -6.02 -16.32 22.26
C THR A 2 -5.05 -15.58 21.34
N TRP A 3 -3.78 -16.01 21.24
CA TRP A 3 -2.78 -15.19 20.54
C TRP A 3 -2.99 -15.10 19.02
N LEU A 4 -3.35 -16.21 18.36
CA LEU A 4 -3.53 -16.26 16.91
C LEU A 4 -4.69 -15.36 16.45
N THR A 5 -5.80 -15.35 17.19
CA THR A 5 -6.96 -14.49 16.92
C THR A 5 -6.61 -13.02 17.05
N TRP A 6 -5.79 -12.64 18.04
CA TRP A 6 -5.30 -11.26 18.17
C TRP A 6 -4.40 -10.87 17.01
N VAL A 7 -3.48 -11.74 16.59
CA VAL A 7 -2.63 -11.49 15.42
C VAL A 7 -3.49 -11.28 14.17
N ILE A 8 -4.46 -12.17 13.92
CA ILE A 8 -5.38 -12.03 12.79
C ILE A 8 -6.16 -10.71 12.87
N ALA A 9 -6.72 -10.38 14.04
CA ALA A 9 -7.48 -9.15 14.24
C ALA A 9 -6.64 -7.90 13.96
N VAL A 10 -5.42 -7.83 14.48
CA VAL A 10 -4.50 -6.70 14.25
C VAL A 10 -4.13 -6.57 12.77
N VAL A 11 -3.78 -7.68 12.12
CA VAL A 11 -3.39 -7.67 10.70
C VAL A 11 -4.58 -7.30 9.79
N CYS A 12 -5.78 -7.84 10.07
CA CYS A 12 -7.01 -7.48 9.36
C CYS A 12 -7.40 -6.01 9.58
N ALA A 13 -7.34 -5.51 10.82
CA ALA A 13 -7.64 -4.11 11.13
C ALA A 13 -6.66 -3.15 10.43
N ALA A 14 -5.35 -3.48 10.43
CA ALA A 14 -4.35 -2.72 9.70
C ALA A 14 -4.61 -2.73 8.18
N ALA A 15 -4.98 -3.88 7.62
CA ALA A 15 -5.32 -4.02 6.21
C ALA A 15 -6.54 -3.15 5.84
N VAL A 16 -7.64 -3.26 6.59
CA VAL A 16 -8.87 -2.48 6.37
C VAL A 16 -8.59 -0.98 6.52
N GLY A 17 -7.96 -0.57 7.62
CA GLY A 17 -7.62 0.84 7.87
C GLY A 17 -6.77 1.44 6.76
N SER A 18 -5.77 0.70 6.26
CA SER A 18 -4.92 1.15 5.16
C SER A 18 -5.69 1.37 3.84
N ARG A 19 -6.74 0.58 3.59
CA ARG A 19 -7.53 0.65 2.35
C ARG A 19 -8.63 1.70 2.43
N ILE A 20 -9.30 1.81 3.56
CA ILE A 20 -10.27 2.88 3.82
C ILE A 20 -9.57 4.24 3.77
N GLY A 21 -8.44 4.40 4.47
CA GLY A 21 -7.68 5.65 4.45
C GLY A 21 -7.16 6.04 3.06
N ARG A 22 -6.95 5.07 2.16
CA ARG A 22 -6.59 5.37 0.77
C ARG A 22 -7.79 5.85 -0.06
N LEU A 23 -8.99 5.36 0.24
CA LEU A 23 -10.22 5.76 -0.45
C LEU A 23 -10.71 7.14 -0.02
N THR A 24 -10.37 7.60 1.18
CA THR A 24 -10.71 8.96 1.62
C THR A 24 -9.87 10.03 0.92
N VAL A 25 -8.61 9.71 0.58
CA VAL A 25 -7.67 10.68 -0.02
C VAL A 25 -7.68 10.66 -1.55
N ARG A 26 -8.01 9.53 -2.18
CA ARG A 26 -7.99 9.40 -3.64
C ARG A 26 -9.36 9.00 -4.17
N PRO A 27 -9.79 9.52 -5.33
CA PRO A 27 -11.10 9.22 -5.88
C PRO A 27 -11.34 7.70 -6.02
N PRO A 28 -12.56 7.21 -5.75
CA PRO A 28 -12.85 5.79 -5.83
C PRO A 28 -12.72 5.32 -7.27
N SER A 29 -11.80 4.38 -7.50
CA SER A 29 -11.71 3.62 -8.74
C SER A 29 -12.13 2.18 -8.46
N LEU A 30 -12.72 1.50 -9.43
CA LEU A 30 -13.20 0.11 -9.29
C LEU A 30 -12.16 -0.81 -8.62
N ALA A 31 -10.91 -0.80 -9.07
CA ALA A 31 -9.86 -1.62 -8.45
C ALA A 31 -9.58 -1.27 -6.97
N ARG A 32 -9.67 0.02 -6.58
CA ARG A 32 -9.43 0.45 -5.19
C ARG A 32 -10.59 0.08 -4.28
N SER A 33 -11.83 0.28 -4.74
CA SER A 33 -13.01 -0.10 -3.97
C SER A 33 -13.12 -1.62 -3.84
N SER A 34 -12.87 -2.38 -4.91
CA SER A 34 -12.85 -3.84 -4.85
C SER A 34 -11.82 -4.39 -3.86
N VAL A 35 -10.59 -3.84 -3.83
CA VAL A 35 -9.59 -4.27 -2.82
C VAL A 35 -10.04 -3.91 -1.40
N ALA A 36 -10.67 -2.76 -1.18
CA ALA A 36 -11.18 -2.39 0.13
C ALA A 36 -12.31 -3.30 0.59
N VAL A 37 -13.27 -3.60 -0.29
CA VAL A 37 -14.35 -4.56 -0.03
C VAL A 37 -13.76 -5.93 0.30
N ALA A 38 -12.83 -6.45 -0.51
CA ALA A 38 -12.17 -7.71 -0.23
C ALA A 38 -11.50 -7.73 1.15
N ALA A 39 -10.76 -6.68 1.52
CA ALA A 39 -10.11 -6.60 2.83
C ALA A 39 -11.11 -6.57 3.99
N ILE A 40 -12.20 -5.81 3.87
CA ILE A 40 -13.28 -5.76 4.88
C ILE A 40 -13.93 -7.13 5.01
N THR A 41 -14.23 -7.78 3.89
CA THR A 41 -14.89 -9.08 3.91
C THR A 41 -13.99 -10.19 4.44
N VAL A 42 -12.68 -10.15 4.17
CA VAL A 42 -11.70 -11.06 4.82
C VAL A 42 -11.68 -10.83 6.33
N ALA A 43 -11.75 -9.58 6.79
CA ALA A 43 -11.84 -9.28 8.22
C ALA A 43 -13.15 -9.80 8.84
N LEU A 44 -14.28 -9.73 8.11
CA LEU A 44 -15.55 -10.33 8.54
C LEU A 44 -15.45 -11.86 8.61
N ALA A 45 -14.87 -12.52 7.62
CA ALA A 45 -14.64 -13.97 7.65
C ALA A 45 -13.77 -14.37 8.85
N ALA A 46 -12.74 -13.57 9.16
CA ALA A 46 -11.92 -13.75 10.35
C ALA A 46 -12.69 -13.58 11.67
N ALA A 47 -13.64 -12.63 11.72
CA ALA A 47 -14.50 -12.42 12.86
C ALA A 47 -15.46 -13.60 13.07
N VAL A 48 -16.12 -14.07 12.01
CA VAL A 48 -17.05 -15.22 12.06
C VAL A 48 -16.38 -16.50 12.55
N ARG A 49 -15.07 -16.66 12.30
CA ARG A 49 -14.27 -17.77 12.83
C ARG A 49 -14.13 -17.75 14.36
N THR A 50 -14.29 -16.59 15.01
CA THR A 50 -14.15 -16.52 16.48
C THR A 50 -15.36 -17.15 17.18
N PRO A 51 -15.14 -17.92 18.27
CA PRO A 51 -16.24 -18.58 18.99
C PRO A 51 -17.36 -17.62 19.38
N THR A 52 -16.99 -16.43 19.86
CA THR A 52 -17.94 -15.38 20.28
C THR A 52 -18.89 -14.96 19.17
N VAL A 53 -18.39 -14.75 17.94
CA VAL A 53 -19.24 -14.36 16.81
C VAL A 53 -20.05 -15.55 16.31
N SER A 54 -19.46 -16.76 16.31
CA SER A 54 -20.23 -17.96 15.95
C SER A 54 -21.40 -18.20 16.88
N GLU A 55 -21.22 -18.02 18.20
CA GLU A 55 -22.27 -18.15 19.22
C GLU A 55 -23.39 -17.13 19.04
N VAL A 56 -23.07 -15.91 18.61
CA VAL A 56 -24.07 -14.88 18.28
C VAL A 56 -24.88 -15.24 17.04
N LEU A 57 -24.30 -15.99 16.10
CA LEU A 57 -24.95 -16.40 14.85
C LEU A 57 -25.73 -17.71 14.99
N THR A 58 -25.40 -18.57 15.95
CA THR A 58 -26.08 -19.86 16.21
C THR A 58 -27.60 -19.75 16.38
N PRO A 59 -28.17 -18.74 17.08
CA PRO A 59 -29.62 -18.58 17.21
C PRO A 59 -30.36 -18.39 15.87
N MET A 60 -29.66 -17.99 14.80
CA MET A 60 -30.24 -17.81 13.47
C MET A 60 -30.23 -19.10 12.63
N GLY A 61 -29.73 -20.22 13.18
CA GLY A 61 -29.64 -21.51 12.51
C GLY A 61 -28.27 -22.16 12.69
N GLU A 62 -28.26 -23.48 12.89
CA GLU A 62 -27.04 -24.26 13.17
C GLU A 62 -25.99 -24.13 12.04
N LYS A 63 -26.44 -24.04 10.78
CA LYS A 63 -25.57 -23.87 9.60
C LYS A 63 -25.19 -22.40 9.31
N THR A 64 -25.78 -21.42 10.00
CA THR A 64 -25.65 -19.98 9.67
C THR A 64 -24.23 -19.43 9.80
N PRO A 65 -23.43 -19.77 10.84
CA PRO A 65 -22.04 -19.33 10.91
C PRO A 65 -21.21 -19.81 9.72
N MET A 66 -21.43 -21.05 9.29
CA MET A 66 -20.73 -21.66 8.17
C MET A 66 -21.14 -21.04 6.83
N LEU A 67 -22.44 -20.83 6.61
CA LEU A 67 -22.95 -20.15 5.40
C LEU A 67 -22.43 -18.72 5.31
N THR A 68 -22.37 -18.00 6.43
CA THR A 68 -21.85 -16.63 6.48
C THR A 68 -20.35 -16.59 6.19
N PHE A 69 -19.59 -17.54 6.74
CA PHE A 69 -18.15 -17.67 6.47
C PHE A 69 -17.88 -17.90 4.97
N VAL A 70 -18.57 -18.86 4.35
CA VAL A 70 -18.42 -19.15 2.92
C VAL A 70 -18.93 -17.97 2.07
N GLY A 71 -20.05 -17.35 2.45
CA GLY A 71 -20.58 -16.16 1.77
C GLY A 71 -19.62 -14.97 1.78
N CYS A 72 -18.85 -14.79 2.86
CA CYS A 72 -17.77 -13.80 2.90
C CYS A 72 -16.72 -14.11 1.81
N TRP A 73 -16.32 -15.36 1.66
CA TRP A 73 -15.37 -15.75 0.61
C TRP A 73 -15.94 -15.55 -0.80
N VAL A 74 -17.21 -15.86 -1.05
CA VAL A 74 -17.88 -15.55 -2.33
C VAL A 74 -17.69 -14.08 -2.72
N VAL A 75 -17.91 -13.16 -1.77
CA VAL A 75 -17.72 -11.72 -2.00
C VAL A 75 -16.25 -11.36 -2.23
N VAL A 76 -15.30 -11.98 -1.51
CA VAL A 76 -13.84 -11.77 -1.72
C VAL A 76 -13.43 -12.19 -3.13
N PHE A 77 -13.91 -13.33 -3.61
CA PHE A 77 -13.60 -13.85 -4.94
C PHE A 77 -14.29 -13.03 -6.04
N ALA A 78 -15.52 -12.59 -5.83
CA ALA A 78 -16.20 -11.67 -6.73
C ALA A 78 -15.43 -10.34 -6.85
N ALA A 79 -15.03 -9.75 -5.72
CA ALA A 79 -14.23 -8.53 -5.69
C ALA A 79 -12.87 -8.73 -6.37
N THR A 80 -12.22 -9.88 -6.20
CA THR A 80 -10.95 -10.18 -6.87
C THR A 80 -11.12 -10.33 -8.38
N SER A 81 -12.18 -11.00 -8.82
CA SER A 81 -12.50 -11.14 -10.23
C SER A 81 -12.73 -9.80 -10.90
N LEU A 82 -13.38 -8.85 -10.21
CA LEU A 82 -13.55 -7.47 -10.69
C LEU A 82 -12.22 -6.74 -10.87
N ILE A 83 -11.25 -6.96 -9.97
CA ILE A 83 -9.88 -6.41 -10.11
C ILE A 83 -9.22 -6.97 -11.37
N GLY A 84 -9.34 -8.28 -11.59
CA GLY A 84 -8.84 -8.94 -12.80
C GLY A 84 -9.51 -8.40 -14.07
N ALA A 85 -10.85 -8.28 -14.07
CA ALA A 85 -11.62 -7.76 -15.19
C ALA A 85 -11.22 -6.32 -15.56
N ALA A 86 -11.04 -5.46 -14.56
CA ALA A 86 -10.62 -4.07 -14.77
C ALA A 86 -9.18 -3.94 -15.28
N SER A 87 -8.36 -4.98 -15.16
CA SER A 87 -6.99 -5.00 -15.66
C SER A 87 -6.86 -5.48 -17.11
N LEU A 88 -7.93 -6.02 -17.71
CA LEU A 88 -7.89 -6.53 -19.08
C LEU A 88 -7.80 -5.39 -20.10
N PRO A 89 -6.69 -5.28 -20.87
CA PRO A 89 -6.43 -4.15 -21.76
C PRO A 89 -7.38 -4.07 -22.96
N ARG A 90 -8.19 -5.11 -23.21
CA ARG A 90 -9.07 -5.23 -24.38
C ARG A 90 -10.53 -4.84 -24.12
N MET A 91 -10.89 -4.48 -22.89
CA MET A 91 -12.29 -4.18 -22.54
C MET A 91 -12.62 -2.69 -22.72
N GLY A 92 -13.52 -2.38 -23.66
CA GLY A 92 -14.15 -1.06 -23.74
C GLY A 92 -15.08 -0.80 -22.54
N ARG A 93 -15.45 0.48 -22.31
CA ARG A 93 -16.34 0.90 -21.20
C ARG A 93 -17.59 0.03 -21.04
N ARG A 94 -18.28 -0.30 -22.14
CA ARG A 94 -19.48 -1.16 -22.12
C ARG A 94 -19.18 -2.60 -21.66
N GLY A 95 -18.06 -3.17 -22.10
CA GLY A 95 -17.63 -4.50 -21.68
C GLY A 95 -17.27 -4.55 -20.19
N LEU A 96 -16.64 -3.50 -19.67
CA LEU A 96 -16.35 -3.39 -18.24
C LEU A 96 -17.63 -3.29 -17.38
N HIS A 97 -18.62 -2.50 -17.81
CA HIS A 97 -19.90 -2.42 -17.10
C HIS A 97 -20.67 -3.75 -17.14
N ALA A 98 -20.71 -4.42 -18.30
CA ALA A 98 -21.37 -5.71 -18.44
C ALA A 98 -20.71 -6.79 -17.56
N THR A 99 -19.38 -6.90 -17.60
CA THR A 99 -18.65 -7.87 -16.76
C THR A 99 -18.81 -7.57 -15.28
N THR A 100 -18.79 -6.30 -14.89
CA THR A 100 -19.04 -5.89 -13.49
C THR A 100 -20.44 -6.32 -13.04
N ALA A 101 -21.46 -6.04 -13.84
CA ALA A 101 -22.83 -6.45 -13.54
C ALA A 101 -22.97 -7.97 -13.47
N VAL A 102 -22.38 -8.71 -14.41
CA VAL A 102 -22.43 -10.18 -14.45
C VAL A 102 -21.78 -10.80 -13.22
N ILE A 103 -20.57 -10.34 -12.84
CA ILE A 103 -19.87 -10.87 -11.66
C ILE A 103 -20.66 -10.60 -10.38
N LEU A 104 -21.21 -9.39 -10.22
CA LEU A 104 -21.99 -9.04 -9.05
C LEU A 104 -23.33 -9.79 -8.99
N LEU A 105 -24.04 -9.91 -10.12
CA LEU A 105 -25.28 -10.69 -10.20
C LEU A 105 -25.03 -12.16 -9.90
N ALA A 106 -23.95 -12.74 -10.44
CA ALA A 106 -23.59 -14.12 -10.15
C ALA A 106 -23.28 -14.33 -8.66
N ALA A 107 -22.54 -13.41 -8.03
CA ALA A 107 -22.25 -13.47 -6.59
C ALA A 107 -23.52 -13.32 -5.73
N VAL A 108 -24.44 -12.41 -6.09
CA VAL A 108 -25.72 -12.25 -5.38
C VAL A 108 -26.60 -13.49 -5.55
N ALA A 109 -26.70 -14.02 -6.78
CA ALA A 109 -27.46 -15.23 -7.06
C ALA A 109 -26.91 -16.43 -6.27
N ASP A 110 -25.58 -16.54 -6.16
CA ASP A 110 -24.90 -17.57 -5.37
C ASP A 110 -25.22 -17.46 -3.87
N LEU A 111 -25.14 -16.26 -3.30
CA LEU A 111 -25.52 -16.01 -1.90
C LEU A 111 -26.99 -16.32 -1.63
N VAL A 112 -27.89 -15.96 -2.54
CA VAL A 112 -29.33 -16.28 -2.45
C VAL A 112 -29.54 -17.79 -2.53
N ALA A 113 -28.88 -18.47 -3.47
CA ALA A 113 -28.97 -19.92 -3.63
C ALA A 113 -28.47 -20.65 -2.37
N MET A 114 -27.34 -20.22 -1.80
CA MET A 114 -26.83 -20.75 -0.52
C MET A 114 -27.82 -20.54 0.63
N SER A 115 -28.42 -19.36 0.72
CA SER A 115 -29.41 -19.03 1.76
C SER A 115 -30.68 -19.89 1.63
N MET A 116 -31.17 -20.11 0.40
CA MET A 116 -32.38 -20.90 0.15
C MET A 116 -32.17 -22.40 0.31
N THR A 117 -31.02 -22.92 -0.12
CA THR A 117 -30.73 -24.37 -0.07
C THR A 117 -30.14 -24.81 1.28
N GLY A 118 -29.50 -23.89 2.01
CA GLY A 118 -28.74 -24.19 3.21
C GLY A 118 -27.47 -25.01 2.95
N GLU A 119 -27.04 -25.10 1.68
CA GLU A 119 -25.90 -25.90 1.24
C GLU A 119 -24.72 -25.00 0.86
N VAL A 120 -23.51 -25.38 1.29
CA VAL A 120 -22.27 -24.64 1.02
C VAL A 120 -21.64 -24.96 -0.33
N ILE A 121 -22.09 -26.03 -0.98
CA ILE A 121 -21.50 -26.54 -2.22
C ILE A 121 -21.58 -25.49 -3.33
N VAL A 122 -22.71 -24.78 -3.42
CA VAL A 122 -22.96 -23.77 -4.46
C VAL A 122 -21.87 -22.69 -4.41
N GLY A 123 -21.68 -22.07 -3.22
CA GLY A 123 -20.64 -21.06 -3.04
C GLY A 123 -19.22 -21.60 -3.12
N SER A 124 -19.00 -22.85 -2.72
CA SER A 124 -17.69 -23.50 -2.84
C SER A 124 -17.27 -23.65 -4.31
N VAL A 125 -18.19 -24.06 -5.18
CA VAL A 125 -17.96 -24.14 -6.64
C VAL A 125 -17.70 -22.76 -7.21
N PHE A 126 -18.49 -21.74 -6.82
CA PHE A 126 -18.28 -20.36 -7.26
C PHE A 126 -16.88 -19.84 -6.89
N ILE A 127 -16.44 -20.10 -5.65
CA ILE A 127 -15.11 -19.73 -5.15
C ILE A 127 -14.00 -20.38 -5.99
N VAL A 128 -14.10 -21.68 -6.27
CA VAL A 128 -13.08 -22.39 -7.06
C VAL A 128 -13.01 -21.86 -8.48
N VAL A 129 -14.16 -21.74 -9.18
CA VAL A 129 -14.19 -21.28 -10.58
C VAL A 129 -13.68 -19.84 -10.69
N THR A 130 -14.23 -18.93 -9.88
CA THR A 130 -13.85 -17.52 -9.89
C THR A 130 -12.41 -17.32 -9.41
N GLY A 131 -11.95 -18.17 -8.49
CA GLY A 131 -10.60 -18.19 -7.98
C GLY A 131 -9.57 -18.57 -9.01
N VAL A 132 -9.80 -19.66 -9.75
CA VAL A 132 -8.90 -20.09 -10.82
C VAL A 132 -8.79 -19.01 -11.90
N LEU A 133 -9.91 -18.41 -12.32
CA LEU A 133 -9.89 -17.29 -13.26
C LEU A 133 -9.11 -16.08 -12.73
N SER A 134 -9.29 -15.76 -11.44
CA SER A 134 -8.56 -14.68 -10.78
C SER A 134 -7.06 -14.94 -10.71
N LEU A 135 -6.63 -16.18 -10.45
CA LEU A 135 -5.22 -16.58 -10.46
C LEU A 135 -4.61 -16.43 -11.85
N LEU A 136 -5.30 -16.93 -12.89
CA LEU A 136 -4.81 -16.86 -14.28
C LEU A 136 -4.60 -15.40 -14.72
N ASN A 137 -5.57 -14.53 -14.43
CA ASN A 137 -5.46 -13.10 -14.73
C ASN A 137 -4.38 -12.42 -13.87
N GLY A 138 -4.27 -12.80 -12.59
CA GLY A 138 -3.34 -12.19 -11.65
C GLY A 138 -1.86 -12.52 -11.95
N VAL A 139 -1.54 -13.75 -12.36
CA VAL A 139 -0.16 -14.17 -12.65
C VAL A 139 0.44 -13.35 -13.80
N GLN A 140 -0.35 -13.05 -14.82
CA GLN A 140 0.10 -12.17 -15.92
C GLN A 140 0.49 -10.78 -15.42
N TYR A 141 -0.20 -10.29 -14.39
CA TYR A 141 0.03 -8.96 -13.84
C TYR A 141 1.25 -8.89 -12.91
N VAL A 142 1.56 -9.96 -12.17
CA VAL A 142 2.73 -10.04 -11.29
C VAL A 142 4.03 -9.85 -12.06
N ALA A 143 4.13 -10.40 -13.27
CA ALA A 143 5.34 -10.33 -14.10
C ALA A 143 5.62 -8.92 -14.66
N TRP A 144 4.61 -8.05 -14.73
CA TRP A 144 4.71 -6.76 -15.44
C TRP A 144 4.87 -5.54 -14.54
N HIS A 145 4.44 -5.62 -13.27
CA HIS A 145 4.35 -4.43 -12.41
C HIS A 145 5.47 -4.35 -11.36
N PRO A 146 6.08 -3.18 -11.09
CA PRO A 146 7.04 -2.99 -9.99
C PRO A 146 6.44 -3.25 -8.58
N LEU A 147 5.11 -3.39 -8.48
CA LEU A 147 4.40 -3.81 -7.26
C LEU A 147 4.12 -5.33 -7.21
N GLY A 148 4.67 -6.10 -8.15
CA GLY A 148 4.35 -7.52 -8.36
C GLY A 148 4.49 -8.39 -7.11
N ARG A 149 5.39 -8.04 -6.18
CA ARG A 149 5.56 -8.76 -4.90
C ARG A 149 4.30 -8.77 -4.05
N ALA A 150 3.62 -7.63 -3.90
CA ALA A 150 2.41 -7.54 -3.06
C ALA A 150 1.24 -8.31 -3.68
N ILE A 151 1.10 -8.24 -5.01
CA ILE A 151 0.09 -8.99 -5.75
C ILE A 151 0.40 -10.50 -5.68
N GLY A 152 1.67 -10.89 -5.78
CA GLY A 152 2.10 -12.28 -5.63
C GLY A 152 1.69 -12.88 -4.30
N TYR A 153 1.94 -12.19 -3.18
CA TYR A 153 1.49 -12.66 -1.86
C TYR A 153 -0.03 -12.76 -1.75
N TYR A 154 -0.77 -11.83 -2.35
CA TYR A 154 -2.23 -11.88 -2.38
C TYR A 154 -2.73 -13.11 -3.16
N LEU A 155 -2.14 -13.40 -4.33
CA LEU A 155 -2.49 -14.57 -5.14
C LEU A 155 -2.11 -15.89 -4.46
N ILE A 156 -1.00 -15.95 -3.71
CA ILE A 156 -0.66 -17.12 -2.89
C ILE A 156 -1.75 -17.37 -1.85
N GLY A 157 -2.21 -16.33 -1.16
CA GLY A 157 -3.31 -16.44 -0.21
C GLY A 157 -4.59 -16.98 -0.85
N ILE A 158 -4.94 -16.48 -2.04
CA ILE A 158 -6.08 -16.97 -2.82
C ILE A 158 -5.91 -18.44 -3.23
N ALA A 159 -4.71 -18.82 -3.68
CA ALA A 159 -4.42 -20.20 -4.07
C ALA A 159 -4.61 -21.16 -2.88
N VAL A 160 -4.17 -20.77 -1.69
CA VAL A 160 -4.40 -21.55 -0.45
C VAL A 160 -5.90 -21.73 -0.21
N VAL A 161 -6.71 -20.67 -0.34
CA VAL A 161 -8.18 -20.77 -0.16
C VAL A 161 -8.80 -21.73 -1.18
N ILE A 162 -8.42 -21.62 -2.45
CA ILE A 162 -8.93 -22.51 -3.51
C ILE A 162 -8.58 -23.97 -3.18
N VAL A 163 -7.35 -24.24 -2.75
CA VAL A 163 -6.94 -25.60 -2.37
C VAL A 163 -7.78 -26.12 -1.21
N ILE A 164 -7.97 -25.33 -0.15
CA ILE A 164 -8.80 -25.74 1.00
C ILE A 164 -10.23 -26.09 0.55
N VAL A 165 -10.86 -25.21 -0.23
CA VAL A 165 -12.24 -25.41 -0.70
C VAL A 165 -12.33 -26.57 -1.68
N ALA A 166 -11.34 -26.74 -2.56
CA ALA A 166 -11.31 -27.84 -3.51
C ALA A 166 -11.13 -29.22 -2.85
N THR A 167 -10.44 -29.28 -1.70
CA THR A 167 -10.26 -30.54 -0.95
C THR A 167 -11.52 -31.00 -0.24
N ASP A 168 -12.39 -30.08 0.20
CA ASP A 168 -13.67 -30.43 0.82
C ASP A 168 -14.78 -29.45 0.40
N LEU A 169 -15.40 -29.75 -0.74
CA LEU A 169 -16.51 -28.95 -1.30
C LEU A 169 -17.80 -29.03 -0.47
N HIS A 170 -17.96 -30.07 0.36
CA HIS A 170 -19.21 -30.35 1.06
C HIS A 170 -19.17 -29.87 2.52
N ARG A 171 -17.98 -29.77 3.12
CA ARG A 171 -17.79 -29.30 4.49
C ARG A 171 -16.60 -28.34 4.59
N THR A 172 -16.90 -27.06 4.51
CA THR A 172 -15.94 -26.00 4.86
C THR A 172 -15.91 -25.79 6.37
N ASP A 173 -14.95 -26.41 7.08
CA ASP A 173 -14.72 -26.13 8.51
C ASP A 173 -14.02 -24.77 8.70
N PRO A 174 -14.68 -23.76 9.30
CA PRO A 174 -14.07 -22.46 9.56
C PRO A 174 -12.91 -22.53 10.57
N GLY A 175 -12.83 -23.58 11.38
CA GLY A 175 -11.83 -23.79 12.44
C GLY A 175 -10.45 -24.23 11.93
N GLY A 176 -10.34 -24.74 10.71
CA GLY A 176 -9.09 -25.29 10.17
C GLY A 176 -7.92 -24.30 10.18
N ALA A 177 -6.71 -24.73 10.56
CA ALA A 177 -5.54 -23.84 10.68
C ALA A 177 -5.16 -23.14 9.36
N TRP A 178 -5.39 -23.79 8.22
CA TRP A 178 -5.08 -23.26 6.89
C TRP A 178 -5.88 -22.00 6.52
N TRP A 179 -7.11 -21.87 7.01
CA TRP A 179 -7.91 -20.66 6.84
C TRP A 179 -7.29 -19.47 7.56
N ALA A 180 -6.73 -19.67 8.76
CA ALA A 180 -6.02 -18.61 9.47
C ALA A 180 -4.76 -18.17 8.70
N VAL A 181 -4.01 -19.13 8.15
CA VAL A 181 -2.84 -18.83 7.29
C VAL A 181 -3.27 -18.02 6.08
N ALA A 182 -4.32 -18.44 5.37
CA ALA A 182 -4.84 -17.72 4.21
C ALA A 182 -5.25 -16.28 4.54
N ILE A 183 -6.02 -16.09 5.62
CA ILE A 183 -6.46 -14.77 6.09
C ILE A 183 -5.26 -13.88 6.42
N ILE A 184 -4.27 -14.40 7.17
CA ILE A 184 -3.05 -13.63 7.51
C ILE A 184 -2.30 -13.22 6.26
N VAL A 185 -2.09 -14.16 5.32
CA VAL A 185 -1.36 -13.91 4.07
C VAL A 185 -2.07 -12.85 3.22
N ILE A 186 -3.38 -12.96 3.06
CA ILE A 186 -4.18 -12.01 2.27
C ILE A 186 -4.18 -10.62 2.94
N SER A 187 -4.43 -10.54 4.24
CA SER A 187 -4.46 -9.28 4.97
C SER A 187 -3.07 -8.62 5.02
N PHE A 188 -2.00 -9.40 5.17
CA PHE A 188 -0.63 -8.91 5.06
C PHE A 188 -0.34 -8.38 3.65
N ALA A 189 -0.72 -9.12 2.60
CA ALA A 189 -0.56 -8.66 1.23
C ALA A 189 -1.31 -7.34 0.97
N CYS A 190 -2.53 -7.22 1.50
CA CYS A 190 -3.34 -6.00 1.43
C CYS A 190 -2.70 -4.79 2.13
N SER A 191 -1.98 -4.98 3.24
CA SER A 191 -1.30 -3.89 3.97
C SER A 191 0.13 -3.61 3.49
N SER A 192 0.78 -4.58 2.83
CA SER A 192 2.21 -4.55 2.47
C SER A 192 2.64 -3.32 1.69
N VAL A 193 1.82 -2.85 0.74
CA VAL A 193 2.13 -1.66 -0.10
C VAL A 193 2.14 -0.38 0.74
N MET A 194 1.20 -0.26 1.68
CA MET A 194 1.17 0.89 2.57
C MET A 194 2.37 0.84 3.52
N LEU A 195 2.62 -0.34 4.09
CA LEU A 195 3.75 -0.57 4.98
C LEU A 195 5.08 -0.23 4.29
N SER A 196 5.29 -0.69 3.06
CA SER A 196 6.53 -0.41 2.31
C SER A 196 6.68 1.08 2.04
N SER A 197 5.61 1.78 1.65
CA SER A 197 5.66 3.23 1.45
C SER A 197 5.95 4.00 2.74
N TRP A 198 5.40 3.54 3.86
CA TRP A 198 5.64 4.09 5.19
C TRP A 198 7.10 3.86 5.63
N PHE A 199 7.62 2.64 5.45
CA PHE A 199 9.02 2.32 5.77
C PHE A 199 10.00 3.14 4.93
N VAL A 200 9.73 3.31 3.63
CA VAL A 200 10.55 4.14 2.75
C VAL A 200 10.51 5.60 3.21
N ALA A 201 9.33 6.16 3.50
CA ALA A 201 9.21 7.52 4.01
C ALA A 201 9.92 7.71 5.37
N ARG A 202 9.78 6.74 6.29
CA ARG A 202 10.43 6.76 7.60
C ARG A 202 11.95 6.71 7.47
N ARG A 203 12.47 5.89 6.56
CA ARG A 203 13.90 5.81 6.25
C ARG A 203 14.41 7.12 5.67
N ASP A 204 13.64 7.74 4.78
CA ASP A 204 14.01 9.01 4.17
C ASP A 204 14.03 10.14 5.20
N LEU A 205 13.02 10.23 6.06
CA LEU A 205 13.00 11.18 7.18
C LEU A 205 14.21 11.02 8.10
N ARG A 206 14.59 9.78 8.44
CA ARG A 206 15.78 9.53 9.26
C ARG A 206 17.06 9.98 8.58
N ARG A 207 17.20 9.73 7.28
CA ARG A 207 18.38 10.13 6.49
C ARG A 207 18.52 11.64 6.33
N MET A 208 17.40 12.34 6.21
CA MET A 208 17.40 13.80 6.05
C MET A 208 17.42 14.55 7.40
N HIS A 209 17.42 13.84 8.53
CA HIS A 209 17.24 14.44 9.85
C HIS A 209 18.41 15.33 10.26
N THR A 210 19.64 14.84 10.08
CA THR A 210 20.90 15.51 10.42
C THR A 210 21.10 16.79 9.60
N LEU A 211 20.93 16.70 8.29
CA LEU A 211 20.98 17.86 7.39
C LEU A 211 19.91 18.90 7.76
N TRP A 212 18.68 18.45 8.01
CA TRP A 212 17.60 19.36 8.38
C TRP A 212 17.81 20.02 9.73
N SER A 213 18.29 19.30 10.75
CA SER A 213 18.53 19.90 12.07
C SER A 213 19.60 20.99 11.97
N ALA A 214 20.68 20.75 11.22
CA ALA A 214 21.71 21.76 11.00
C ALA A 214 21.16 23.01 10.28
N LEU A 215 20.30 22.83 9.29
CA LEU A 215 19.65 23.94 8.59
C LEU A 215 18.68 24.72 9.49
N VAL A 216 17.91 24.02 10.34
CA VAL A 216 16.99 24.68 11.28
C VAL A 216 17.73 25.40 12.40
N ASP A 217 18.84 24.85 12.89
CA ASP A 217 19.68 25.49 13.89
C ASP A 217 20.30 26.79 13.34
N ALA A 218 20.67 26.80 12.05
CA ALA A 218 21.17 27.98 11.36
C ALA A 218 20.06 29.00 11.02
N HIS A 219 18.89 28.51 10.62
CA HIS A 219 17.77 29.31 10.11
C HIS A 219 16.43 28.83 10.70
N PRO A 220 16.05 29.30 11.90
CA PRO A 220 14.86 28.81 12.61
C PRO A 220 13.55 29.12 11.85
N GLU A 221 13.57 30.10 10.94
CA GLU A 221 12.44 30.50 10.09
C GLU A 221 11.91 29.37 9.21
N ILE A 222 12.76 28.38 8.87
CA ILE A 222 12.38 27.20 8.08
C ILE A 222 11.39 26.30 8.84
N ALA A 223 11.50 26.25 10.17
CA ALA A 223 10.65 25.41 11.01
C ALA A 223 9.26 26.02 11.25
N THR A 224 9.10 27.34 11.02
CA THR A 224 7.84 28.07 11.21
C THR A 224 6.89 28.06 10.01
N GLY A 225 7.27 27.46 8.89
CA GLY A 225 6.37 27.32 7.74
C GLY A 225 5.14 26.45 8.05
N ASP A 226 4.01 26.72 7.39
CA ASP A 226 2.69 26.05 7.54
C ASP A 226 2.65 24.54 7.21
N TYR A 227 3.81 23.88 7.12
CA TYR A 227 3.94 22.46 6.79
C TYR A 227 3.60 21.56 8.00
N GLN A 228 2.32 21.49 8.37
CA GLN A 228 1.81 20.49 9.33
C GLN A 228 1.26 19.26 8.61
N SER A 229 2.15 18.36 8.18
CA SER A 229 1.72 17.10 7.56
C SER A 229 1.20 16.09 8.57
N THR A 230 -0.03 15.62 8.34
CA THR A 230 -0.69 14.61 9.18
C THR A 230 -0.13 13.19 8.97
N THR A 231 0.57 12.93 7.86
CA THR A 231 1.10 11.58 7.54
C THR A 231 2.61 11.59 7.31
N THR A 232 3.28 10.50 7.71
CA THR A 232 4.73 10.32 7.51
C THR A 232 5.20 10.43 6.06
N VAL A 233 4.34 10.07 5.09
CA VAL A 233 4.67 10.17 3.66
C VAL A 233 4.63 11.63 3.21
N LEU A 234 3.64 12.40 3.65
CA LEU A 234 3.58 13.84 3.39
C LEU A 234 4.73 14.56 4.10
N ALA A 235 5.01 14.19 5.35
CA ALA A 235 6.13 14.74 6.09
C ALA A 235 7.47 14.52 5.41
N ALA A 236 7.68 13.37 4.75
CA ALA A 236 8.88 13.12 3.97
C ALA A 236 8.98 14.04 2.75
N THR A 237 7.86 14.37 2.10
CA THR A 237 7.82 15.29 0.96
C THR A 237 8.01 16.74 1.43
N ASP A 238 7.30 17.16 2.47
CA ASP A 238 7.43 18.51 3.04
C ASP A 238 8.85 18.74 3.53
N ARG A 239 9.49 17.71 4.10
CA ARG A 239 10.90 17.76 4.51
C ARG A 239 11.85 18.05 3.35
N VAL A 240 11.56 17.54 2.15
CA VAL A 240 12.36 17.84 0.95
C VAL A 240 12.22 19.31 0.58
N SER A 241 10.99 19.84 0.55
CA SER A 241 10.74 21.27 0.27
C SER A 241 11.40 22.18 1.30
N GLN A 242 11.24 21.90 2.59
CA GLN A 242 11.88 22.67 3.68
C GLN A 242 13.41 22.69 3.56
N ILE A 243 14.03 21.57 3.17
CA ILE A 243 15.47 21.53 2.97
C ILE A 243 15.87 22.39 1.77
N LEU A 244 15.18 22.28 0.63
CA LEU A 244 15.49 23.11 -0.54
C LEU A 244 15.32 24.61 -0.23
N ASP A 245 14.21 24.99 0.41
CA ASP A 245 13.96 26.38 0.84
C ASP A 245 15.07 26.85 1.78
N GLY A 246 15.47 26.00 2.73
CA GLY A 246 16.58 26.28 3.64
C GLY A 246 17.93 26.46 2.94
N LEU A 247 18.22 25.66 1.91
CA LEU A 247 19.43 25.82 1.09
C LEU A 247 19.42 27.17 0.36
N TYR A 248 18.28 27.56 -0.22
CA TYR A 248 18.12 28.85 -0.89
C TYR A 248 18.20 30.03 0.08
N LEU A 249 17.64 29.92 1.28
CA LEU A 249 17.77 30.94 2.33
C LEU A 249 19.21 31.07 2.81
N HIS A 250 19.90 29.94 3.03
CA HIS A 250 21.29 29.93 3.45
C HIS A 250 22.23 30.52 2.37
N ALA A 251 21.92 30.31 1.09
CA ALA A 251 22.62 30.96 -0.02
C ALA A 251 22.24 32.44 -0.20
N GLY A 252 20.98 32.80 0.03
CA GLY A 252 20.42 34.15 0.00
C GLY A 252 21.13 35.12 0.96
N ALA A 253 21.65 34.59 2.07
CA ALA A 253 22.46 35.34 3.03
C ALA A 253 23.87 35.71 2.52
N GLY A 254 24.28 35.25 1.33
CA GLY A 254 25.61 35.46 0.75
C GLY A 254 25.64 35.64 -0.77
N LEU A 255 24.58 36.20 -1.38
CA LEU A 255 24.50 36.36 -2.83
C LEU A 255 25.46 37.44 -3.36
N ILE A 256 26.54 37.00 -3.99
CA ILE A 256 27.27 37.77 -5.01
C ILE A 256 27.18 36.94 -6.30
N PRO A 257 26.82 37.52 -7.46
CA PRO A 257 26.87 36.79 -8.72
C PRO A 257 28.33 36.40 -9.00
N ALA A 258 28.63 35.12 -8.80
CA ALA A 258 29.93 34.57 -9.17
C ALA A 258 30.02 34.61 -10.70
N GLY A 259 31.07 35.27 -11.20
CA GLY A 259 31.42 35.20 -12.62
C GLY A 259 31.63 33.74 -13.01
N PHE A 260 31.07 33.36 -14.16
CA PHE A 260 31.23 32.07 -14.79
C PHE A 260 32.72 31.68 -14.84
N ASP A 261 33.13 30.76 -13.97
CA ASP A 261 34.32 29.96 -14.22
C ASP A 261 33.90 28.50 -14.36
N ASP A 262 34.14 28.03 -15.58
CA ASP A 262 33.73 26.78 -16.18
C ASP A 262 34.64 25.65 -15.66
N GLU A 263 34.30 25.08 -14.51
CA GLU A 263 34.75 23.73 -14.18
C GLU A 263 33.55 22.82 -14.04
N GLN A 264 33.30 22.07 -15.12
CA GLN A 264 32.32 20.99 -15.22
C GLN A 264 32.55 19.95 -14.12
N THR A 265 31.92 20.15 -12.97
CA THR A 265 31.73 19.10 -11.97
C THR A 265 30.87 18.01 -12.60
N HIS A 266 31.52 17.00 -13.19
CA HIS A 266 30.87 15.91 -13.92
C HIS A 266 30.00 15.07 -12.98
N GLY A 267 28.70 15.37 -12.98
CA GLY A 267 27.65 14.53 -12.43
C GLY A 267 27.05 15.01 -11.09
N PRO A 268 25.90 14.45 -10.71
CA PRO A 268 25.13 14.92 -9.57
C PRO A 268 25.81 14.69 -8.22
N ARG A 269 26.66 13.66 -8.09
CA ARG A 269 27.24 13.30 -6.79
C ARG A 269 28.39 14.20 -6.34
N PRO A 270 29.38 14.55 -7.19
CA PRO A 270 30.40 15.52 -6.81
C PRO A 270 29.80 16.90 -6.46
N ARG A 271 28.77 17.34 -7.21
CA ARG A 271 28.01 18.56 -6.90
C ARG A 271 27.32 18.51 -5.54
N ALA A 272 26.68 17.39 -5.18
CA ALA A 272 26.08 17.21 -3.86
C ALA A 272 27.13 17.27 -2.72
N ARG A 273 28.35 16.78 -2.98
CA ARG A 273 29.45 16.85 -2.02
C ARG A 273 29.95 18.28 -1.81
N GLU A 274 30.06 19.07 -2.88
CA GLU A 274 30.40 20.51 -2.78
C GLU A 274 29.39 21.26 -1.90
N VAL A 275 28.09 21.05 -2.14
CA VAL A 275 27.02 21.64 -1.32
C VAL A 275 27.11 21.19 0.14
N ALA A 276 27.39 19.90 0.37
CA ALA A 276 27.53 19.35 1.72
C ALA A 276 28.73 19.93 2.50
N VAL A 277 29.86 20.13 1.83
CA VAL A 277 31.05 20.77 2.43
C VAL A 277 30.77 22.24 2.71
N TRP A 278 30.14 22.94 1.76
CA TRP A 278 29.73 24.34 1.94
C TRP A 278 28.83 24.53 3.15
N LEU A 279 27.80 23.69 3.35
CA LEU A 279 26.91 23.76 4.52
C LEU A 279 27.58 23.51 5.87
N ARG A 280 28.75 22.87 5.89
CA ARG A 280 29.53 22.66 7.12
C ARG A 280 30.59 23.73 7.34
N SER A 281 30.90 24.54 6.32
CA SER A 281 31.84 25.64 6.45
C SER A 281 31.30 26.66 7.43
N SER A 282 32.08 27.03 8.44
CA SER A 282 31.78 28.14 9.34
C SER A 282 32.06 29.50 8.70
N GLU A 283 32.74 29.53 7.55
CA GLU A 283 33.02 30.73 6.79
C GLU A 283 31.90 30.99 5.78
N VAL A 284 31.48 32.26 5.66
CA VAL A 284 30.47 32.72 4.69
C VAL A 284 31.09 32.72 3.29
N VAL A 285 31.22 31.52 2.72
CA VAL A 285 31.68 31.33 1.34
C VAL A 285 30.46 31.41 0.42
N PRO A 286 30.43 32.32 -0.56
CA PRO A 286 29.33 32.39 -1.52
C PRO A 286 29.29 31.11 -2.36
N ILE A 287 28.10 30.55 -2.54
CA ILE A 287 27.86 29.42 -3.44
C ILE A 287 27.05 29.90 -4.65
N ASP A 288 27.39 29.37 -5.82
CA ASP A 288 26.61 29.62 -7.03
C ASP A 288 25.20 29.00 -6.89
N PRO A 289 24.12 29.79 -7.05
CA PRO A 289 22.75 29.28 -7.01
C PRO A 289 22.48 28.18 -8.04
N ASP A 290 23.19 28.19 -9.17
CA ASP A 290 23.08 27.15 -10.20
C ASP A 290 23.63 25.81 -9.73
N LYS A 291 24.36 25.74 -8.61
CA LYS A 291 24.79 24.50 -7.94
C LYS A 291 23.75 23.94 -6.96
N LEU A 292 22.78 24.75 -6.52
CA LEU A 292 21.73 24.34 -5.59
C LEU A 292 20.49 23.79 -6.30
N THR A 293 20.27 24.18 -7.56
CA THR A 293 19.17 23.69 -8.40
C THR A 293 19.19 22.16 -8.53
N THR A 294 18.03 21.54 -8.65
CA THR A 294 17.95 20.09 -8.89
C THR A 294 18.49 19.76 -10.29
N PRO A 295 19.46 18.83 -10.44
CA PRO A 295 19.93 18.40 -11.75
C PRO A 295 18.79 17.77 -12.58
N PRO A 296 18.73 17.98 -13.91
CA PRO A 296 17.62 17.54 -14.76
C PRO A 296 17.44 16.01 -14.80
N GLU A 297 18.51 15.26 -14.46
CA GLU A 297 18.52 13.80 -14.40
C GLU A 297 17.86 13.23 -13.12
N LEU A 298 17.61 14.09 -12.12
CA LEU A 298 17.15 13.70 -10.79
C LEU A 298 15.84 14.39 -10.41
N SER A 299 15.10 13.73 -9.54
CA SER A 299 14.00 14.38 -8.83
C SER A 299 14.52 15.10 -7.59
N ASP A 300 13.82 16.14 -7.15
CA ASP A 300 14.12 16.93 -5.95
C ASP A 300 14.37 16.04 -4.72
N ARG A 301 13.53 15.01 -4.54
CA ARG A 301 13.71 14.03 -3.46
C ARG A 301 15.02 13.28 -3.56
N ARG A 302 15.43 12.85 -4.75
CA ARG A 302 16.72 12.14 -4.94
C ARG A 302 17.89 13.09 -4.76
N TRP A 303 17.75 14.35 -5.18
CA TRP A 303 18.76 15.39 -5.00
C TRP A 303 19.02 15.67 -3.52
N VAL A 304 17.97 15.98 -2.75
CA VAL A 304 18.09 16.21 -1.29
C VAL A 304 18.64 14.98 -0.57
N GLN A 305 18.25 13.77 -0.96
CA GLN A 305 18.82 12.54 -0.38
C GLN A 305 20.30 12.38 -0.66
N LEU A 306 20.79 12.80 -1.83
CA LEU A 306 22.21 12.77 -2.16
C LEU A 306 22.97 13.79 -1.33
N ILE A 307 22.45 15.02 -1.19
CA ILE A 307 23.06 16.04 -0.33
C ILE A 307 23.14 15.56 1.12
N ALA A 308 22.03 15.05 1.68
CA ALA A 308 22.00 14.55 3.06
C ALA A 308 23.01 13.42 3.28
N LEU A 309 23.14 12.53 2.31
CA LEU A 309 24.09 11.42 2.38
C LEU A 309 25.55 11.85 2.27
N GLU A 310 25.88 12.86 1.45
CA GLU A 310 27.25 13.42 1.44
C GLU A 310 27.51 14.33 2.65
N TYR A 311 26.48 15.00 3.19
CA TYR A 311 26.55 15.76 4.44
C TYR A 311 26.85 14.86 5.64
N ASP A 312 26.22 13.70 5.73
CA ASP A 312 26.50 12.70 6.76
C ASP A 312 27.91 12.11 6.64
N ARG A 313 28.48 12.03 5.43
CA ARG A 313 29.84 11.52 5.20
C ARG A 313 30.94 12.55 5.43
N ALA A 314 30.61 13.83 5.30
CA ALA A 314 31.55 14.92 5.50
C ALA A 314 31.78 15.27 6.98
N GLY A 315 31.04 14.64 7.90
CA GLY A 315 31.24 14.75 9.36
C GLY A 315 31.76 13.47 9.97
#